data_AF-A0A1L7ADD6-F1
#
_entry.id   AF-A0A1L7ADD6-F1
#
_cell.length_a   1.000
_cell.length_b   1.000
_cell.length_c   1.000
_cell.angle_alpha   90.00
_cell.angle_beta   90.00
_cell.angle_gamma   90.00
#
_symmetry.space_group_name_H-M   'P 1'
#
loop_
_entity.id
_entity.type
_entity.pdbx_description
1 polymer ?
#
loop_
_entity_poly.entity_id
_entity_poly.type
_entity_poly.pdbx_seq_one_letter_code
_entity_poly.pdbx_strand_id
1 'polypeptide(L)'
;MIACLPPPPRIAPPERSPERDALLRASLPHVPRLGWSMAALRAGAASAGQPPEIVESLFPAGAPGALEAWCDLVDREMAEAADLSGLRTPQRVRTLIATRLRLARPDKEAVRLALAQQALPWNVRLAARTLARTVSAIWEAAGDRSDDLSWYTRRATLAGLYGSVLAYWMGDPSEDDAATLAFLDRQLARLAQLQKPRPRWGRVA
;
A
#
# COMPACT_ATOMS: atom_id res chain seq x y z
N MET A 1 3.09 -35.48 3.55
CA MET A 1 2.41 -34.72 4.61
C MET A 1 2.44 -33.25 4.22
N ILE A 2 1.40 -32.76 3.53
CA ILE A 2 1.24 -31.33 3.28
C ILE A 2 0.75 -30.76 4.61
N ALA A 3 1.61 -30.04 5.32
CA ALA A 3 1.19 -29.29 6.49
C ALA A 3 0.09 -28.34 6.02
N CYS A 4 -1.13 -28.53 6.54
CA CYS A 4 -2.21 -27.57 6.40
C CYS A 4 -1.76 -26.33 7.18
N LEU A 5 -1.06 -25.43 6.49
CA LEU A 5 -0.65 -24.17 7.09
C LEU A 5 -1.92 -23.46 7.57
N PRO A 6 -1.94 -22.85 8.77
CA PRO A 6 -3.11 -22.10 9.20
C PRO A 6 -3.55 -21.12 8.12
N PRO A 7 -4.87 -20.87 7.99
CA PRO A 7 -5.36 -19.91 7.02
C PRO A 7 -4.64 -18.57 7.26
N PRO A 8 -4.33 -17.86 6.18
CA PRO A 8 -3.55 -16.65 6.27
C PRO A 8 -4.16 -15.66 7.26
N PRO A 9 -3.34 -15.01 8.11
CA PRO A 9 -3.86 -14.05 9.07
C PRO A 9 -4.47 -12.87 8.31
N ARG A 10 -5.81 -12.73 8.38
CA ARG A 10 -6.49 -11.52 7.93
C ARG A 10 -6.15 -10.41 8.93
N ILE A 11 -5.27 -9.51 8.54
CA ILE A 11 -4.94 -8.33 9.34
C ILE A 11 -6.16 -7.42 9.31
N ALA A 12 -6.91 -7.37 10.41
CA ALA A 12 -8.12 -6.57 10.51
C ALA A 12 -7.86 -5.13 10.04
N PRO A 13 -8.71 -4.54 9.19
CA PRO A 13 -8.54 -3.15 8.77
C PRO A 13 -8.69 -2.20 9.98
N PRO A 14 -8.15 -0.98 9.91
CA PRO A 14 -8.52 0.06 10.86
C PRO A 14 -10.03 0.33 10.76
N GLU A 15 -10.59 0.98 11.78
CA GLU A 15 -11.96 1.46 11.73
C GLU A 15 -12.16 2.40 10.53
N ARG A 16 -13.22 2.16 9.76
CA ARG A 16 -13.58 2.92 8.56
C ARG A 16 -14.87 3.67 8.84
N SER A 17 -14.87 4.96 8.56
CA SER A 17 -16.08 5.77 8.56
C SER A 17 -15.94 6.91 7.54
N PRO A 18 -17.05 7.41 6.97
CA PRO A 18 -17.01 8.57 6.07
C PRO A 18 -16.37 9.80 6.73
N GLU A 19 -16.58 9.99 8.04
CA GLU A 19 -16.03 11.10 8.82
C GLU A 19 -14.51 11.00 8.95
N ARG A 20 -13.98 9.79 9.25
CA ARG A 20 -12.53 9.54 9.28
C ARG A 20 -11.90 9.79 7.92
N ASP A 21 -12.52 9.29 6.85
CA ASP A 21 -12.03 9.47 5.48
C ASP A 21 -12.01 10.96 5.08
N ALA A 22 -13.08 11.69 5.37
CA ALA A 22 -13.17 13.13 5.10
C ALA A 22 -12.12 13.92 5.87
N LEU A 23 -11.93 13.62 7.16
CA LEU A 23 -10.90 14.27 7.98
C LEU A 23 -9.48 13.98 7.48
N LEU A 24 -9.18 12.75 7.07
CA LEU A 24 -7.87 12.41 6.49
C LEU A 24 -7.60 13.23 5.23
N ARG A 25 -8.55 13.29 4.29
CA ARG A 25 -8.41 14.11 3.06
C ARG A 25 -8.22 15.59 3.38
N ALA A 26 -8.98 16.13 4.32
CA ALA A 26 -8.84 17.52 4.76
C ALA A 26 -7.49 17.81 5.45
N SER A 27 -6.83 16.77 6.00
CA SER A 27 -5.55 16.90 6.67
C SER A 27 -4.35 16.89 5.72
N LEU A 28 -4.46 16.26 4.55
CA LEU A 28 -3.34 16.08 3.60
C LEU A 28 -2.65 17.39 3.20
N PRO A 29 -3.35 18.50 2.91
CA PRO A 29 -2.70 19.78 2.60
C PRO A 29 -1.81 20.33 3.72
N HIS A 30 -2.02 19.90 4.97
CA HIS A 30 -1.27 20.35 6.14
C HIS A 30 -0.07 19.46 6.47
N VAL A 31 -0.06 18.22 5.98
CA VAL A 31 1.00 17.22 6.24
C VAL A 31 2.39 17.69 5.79
N PRO A 32 2.59 18.32 4.61
CA PRO A 32 3.93 18.79 4.20
C PRO A 32 4.61 19.71 5.22
N ARG A 33 3.81 20.51 5.94
CA ARG A 33 4.32 21.47 6.93
C ARG A 33 4.35 20.89 8.35
N LEU A 34 3.33 20.13 8.73
CA LEU A 34 3.12 19.67 10.12
C LEU A 34 3.53 18.21 10.35
N GLY A 35 3.92 17.49 9.29
CA GLY A 35 4.13 16.06 9.30
C GLY A 35 2.85 15.27 9.55
N TRP A 36 2.98 13.94 9.63
CA TRP A 36 1.91 13.06 10.12
C TRP A 36 1.78 13.23 11.63
N SER A 37 0.98 14.20 12.06
CA SER A 37 0.85 14.60 13.46
C SER A 37 -0.58 14.95 13.84
N MET A 38 -0.88 14.96 15.15
CA MET A 38 -2.18 15.45 15.66
C MET A 38 -2.42 16.91 15.28
N ALA A 39 -1.37 17.72 15.14
CA ALA A 39 -1.49 19.10 14.68
C ALA A 39 -1.99 19.17 13.23
N ALA A 40 -1.49 18.30 12.34
CA ALA A 40 -1.97 18.22 10.96
C ALA A 40 -3.44 17.80 10.89
N LEU A 41 -3.83 16.83 11.71
CA LEU A 41 -5.22 16.36 11.79
C LEU A 41 -6.17 17.44 12.32
N ARG A 42 -5.79 18.15 13.39
CA ARG A 42 -6.57 19.27 13.94
C ARG A 42 -6.67 20.44 12.96
N ALA A 43 -5.61 20.72 12.20
CA ALA A 43 -5.64 21.71 11.12
C ALA A 43 -6.59 21.29 9.98
N GLY A 44 -6.61 20.00 9.64
CA GLY A 44 -7.58 19.43 8.71
C GLY A 44 -9.02 19.57 9.19
N ALA A 45 -9.30 19.23 10.46
CA ALA A 45 -10.61 19.41 11.07
C ALA A 45 -11.07 20.87 11.00
N ALA A 46 -10.21 21.82 11.42
CA ALA A 46 -10.52 23.24 11.37
C ALA A 46 -10.80 23.74 9.93
N SER A 47 -10.03 23.25 8.95
CA SER A 47 -10.22 23.60 7.53
C SER A 47 -11.53 23.04 6.96
N ALA A 48 -12.03 21.94 7.52
CA ALA A 48 -13.31 21.33 7.18
C ALA A 48 -14.50 21.89 8.00
N GLY A 49 -14.28 22.94 8.80
CA GLY A 49 -15.31 23.51 9.67
C GLY A 49 -15.72 22.62 10.85
N GLN A 50 -14.89 21.64 11.19
CA GLN A 50 -15.12 20.71 12.31
C GLN A 50 -14.38 21.20 13.57
N PRO A 51 -14.92 20.93 14.78
CA PRO A 51 -14.21 21.22 16.02
C PRO A 51 -12.89 20.40 16.10
N PRO A 52 -11.74 21.01 16.43
CA PRO A 52 -10.46 20.29 16.49
C PRO A 52 -10.45 19.07 17.43
N GLU A 53 -11.25 19.09 18.49
CA GLU A 53 -11.42 18.01 19.47
C GLU A 53 -12.08 16.75 18.92
N ILE A 54 -12.68 16.80 17.73
CA ILE A 54 -13.23 15.60 17.07
C ILE A 54 -12.12 14.60 16.70
N VAL A 55 -10.89 15.09 16.53
CA VAL A 55 -9.75 14.30 16.07
C VAL A 55 -9.41 13.18 17.07
N GLU A 56 -9.47 13.45 18.36
CA GLU A 56 -9.18 12.47 19.41
C GLU A 56 -10.21 11.35 19.44
N SER A 57 -11.49 11.69 19.18
CA SER A 57 -12.56 10.70 19.08
C SER A 57 -12.42 9.86 17.81
N LEU A 58 -12.06 10.48 16.68
CA LEU A 58 -11.90 9.79 15.39
C LEU A 58 -10.59 9.01 15.29
N PHE A 59 -9.53 9.42 15.99
CA PHE A 59 -8.22 8.79 15.96
C PHE A 59 -7.66 8.62 17.37
N PRO A 60 -8.24 7.72 18.20
CA PRO A 60 -7.78 7.50 19.57
C PRO A 60 -6.35 6.94 19.65
N ALA A 61 -5.89 6.26 18.60
CA ALA A 61 -4.50 5.81 18.45
C ALA A 61 -3.54 6.92 17.94
N GLY A 62 -4.03 8.15 17.82
CA GLY A 62 -3.30 9.33 17.38
C GLY A 62 -2.84 9.26 15.92
N ALA A 63 -1.79 10.04 15.61
CA ALA A 63 -1.24 10.16 14.27
C ALA A 63 -0.79 8.81 13.64
N PRO A 64 -0.21 7.83 14.37
CA PRO A 64 0.05 6.50 13.83
C PRO A 64 -1.22 5.79 13.33
N GLY A 65 -2.32 5.88 14.08
CA GLY A 65 -3.60 5.31 13.68
C GLY A 65 -4.24 6.05 12.50
N ALA A 66 -4.05 7.36 12.40
CA ALA A 66 -4.48 8.14 11.25
C ALA A 66 -3.68 7.79 9.98
N LEU A 67 -2.36 7.63 10.09
CA LEU A 67 -1.51 7.17 8.98
C LEU A 67 -1.93 5.77 8.51
N GLU A 68 -2.18 4.86 9.45
CA GLU A 68 -2.68 3.51 9.15
C GLU A 68 -4.01 3.54 8.40
N ALA A 69 -4.95 4.39 8.85
CA ALA A 69 -6.25 4.58 8.21
C ALA A 69 -6.12 5.24 6.83
N TRP A 70 -5.18 6.16 6.64
CA TRP A 70 -4.92 6.76 5.33
C TRP A 70 -4.35 5.74 4.34
N CYS A 71 -3.42 4.87 4.76
CA CYS A 71 -2.97 3.78 3.90
C CYS A 71 -4.13 2.88 3.46
N ASP A 72 -5.03 2.53 4.38
CA ASP A 72 -6.24 1.74 4.08
C ASP A 72 -7.20 2.47 3.13
N LEU A 73 -7.39 3.78 3.30
CA LEU A 73 -8.20 4.61 2.39
C LEU A 73 -7.64 4.57 0.97
N VAL A 74 -6.34 4.81 0.80
CA VAL A 74 -5.70 4.77 -0.53
C VAL A 74 -5.78 3.37 -1.16
N ASP A 75 -5.70 2.31 -0.36
CA ASP A 75 -5.83 0.94 -0.85
C ASP A 75 -7.26 0.63 -1.32
N ARG A 76 -8.29 1.18 -0.66
CA ARG A 76 -9.70 1.11 -1.11
C ARG A 76 -9.91 1.89 -2.40
N GLU A 77 -9.46 3.14 -2.45
CA GLU A 77 -9.58 3.99 -3.64
C GLU A 77 -8.84 3.39 -4.84
N MET A 78 -7.69 2.73 -4.62
CA MET A 78 -6.99 1.96 -5.64
C MET A 78 -7.87 0.83 -6.20
N ALA A 79 -8.50 0.03 -5.33
CA ALA A 79 -9.31 -1.09 -5.75
C ALA A 79 -10.58 -0.63 -6.49
N GLU A 80 -11.17 0.50 -6.10
CA GLU A 80 -12.34 1.09 -6.75
C GLU A 80 -12.00 1.74 -8.10
N ALA A 81 -10.86 2.42 -8.21
CA ALA A 81 -10.49 3.17 -9.41
C ALA A 81 -9.81 2.34 -10.52
N ALA A 82 -9.34 1.14 -10.22
CA ALA A 82 -8.60 0.33 -11.18
C ALA A 82 -9.53 -0.44 -12.13
N ASP A 83 -9.41 -0.20 -13.44
CA ASP A 83 -10.04 -1.05 -14.46
C ASP A 83 -9.21 -2.32 -14.67
N LEU A 84 -9.77 -3.46 -14.28
CA LEU A 84 -9.15 -4.78 -14.34
C LEU A 84 -9.83 -5.72 -15.34
N SER A 85 -10.75 -5.20 -16.14
CA SER A 85 -11.53 -5.95 -17.12
C SER A 85 -10.62 -6.50 -18.22
N GLY A 86 -10.82 -7.77 -18.61
CA GLY A 86 -10.01 -8.44 -19.63
C GLY A 86 -8.53 -8.69 -19.29
N LEU A 87 -8.02 -8.19 -18.15
CA LEU A 87 -6.61 -8.34 -17.77
C LEU A 87 -6.31 -9.68 -17.10
N ARG A 88 -5.14 -10.25 -17.40
CA ARG A 88 -4.58 -11.39 -16.66
C ARG A 88 -4.00 -10.93 -15.32
N THR A 89 -3.87 -11.83 -14.34
CA THR A 89 -3.38 -11.50 -12.99
C THR A 89 -2.10 -10.64 -12.95
N PRO A 90 -1.03 -10.91 -13.74
CA PRO A 90 0.15 -10.05 -13.72
C PRO A 90 -0.12 -8.61 -14.19
N GLN A 91 -1.00 -8.45 -15.18
CA GLN A 91 -1.42 -7.14 -15.67
C GLN A 91 -2.30 -6.43 -14.64
N ARG A 92 -3.18 -7.17 -13.95
CA ARG A 92 -3.99 -6.62 -12.85
C ARG A 92 -3.13 -6.06 -11.73
N VAL A 93 -2.13 -6.81 -11.26
CA VAL A 93 -1.19 -6.36 -10.23
C VAL A 93 -0.44 -5.11 -10.68
N ARG A 94 0.04 -5.07 -11.93
CA ARG A 94 0.66 -3.87 -12.51
C ARG A 94 -0.30 -2.67 -12.48
N THR A 95 -1.52 -2.83 -12.98
CA THR A 95 -2.53 -1.78 -13.06
C THR A 95 -2.90 -1.24 -11.68
N LEU A 96 -3.03 -2.12 -10.68
CA LEU A 96 -3.31 -1.73 -9.30
C LEU A 96 -2.17 -0.89 -8.71
N ILE A 97 -0.93 -1.33 -8.84
CA ILE A 97 0.23 -0.56 -8.34
C ILE A 97 0.30 0.80 -9.05
N ALA A 98 0.18 0.83 -10.38
CA ALA A 98 0.21 2.07 -11.15
C ALA A 98 -0.93 3.02 -10.76
N THR A 99 -2.14 2.49 -10.56
CA THR A 99 -3.31 3.27 -10.11
C THR A 99 -3.07 3.84 -8.72
N ARG A 100 -2.53 3.05 -7.78
CA ARG A 100 -2.22 3.50 -6.43
C ARG A 100 -1.21 4.65 -6.42
N LEU A 101 -0.15 4.55 -7.22
CA LEU A 101 0.85 5.61 -7.35
C LEU A 101 0.25 6.88 -7.95
N ARG A 102 -0.56 6.74 -9.02
CA ARG A 102 -1.26 7.85 -9.66
C ARG A 102 -2.20 8.59 -8.71
N LEU A 103 -2.97 7.85 -7.89
CA LEU A 103 -3.87 8.44 -6.89
C LEU A 103 -3.11 9.16 -5.78
N ALA A 104 -1.97 8.62 -5.34
CA ALA A 104 -1.15 9.21 -4.29
C ALA A 104 -0.27 10.37 -4.77
N ARG A 105 -0.22 10.62 -6.09
CA ARG A 105 0.66 11.61 -6.71
C ARG A 105 0.45 13.06 -6.25
N PRO A 106 -0.79 13.57 -6.11
CA PRO A 106 -1.00 14.91 -5.58
C PRO A 106 -0.42 15.08 -4.17
N ASP A 107 -0.38 13.99 -3.40
CA ASP A 107 0.07 13.94 -2.01
C ASP A 107 1.43 13.24 -1.86
N LYS A 108 2.29 13.29 -2.89
CA LYS A 108 3.60 12.60 -2.90
C LYS A 108 4.47 12.96 -1.69
N GLU A 109 4.40 14.21 -1.24
CA GLU A 109 5.11 14.67 -0.04
C GLU A 109 4.55 14.03 1.24
N ALA A 110 3.23 13.86 1.35
CA ALA A 110 2.63 13.14 2.46
C ALA A 110 3.05 11.66 2.48
N VAL A 111 3.19 11.02 1.31
CA VAL A 111 3.76 9.67 1.19
C VAL A 111 5.21 9.64 1.67
N ARG A 112 6.04 10.61 1.24
CA ARG A 112 7.45 10.70 1.65
C ARG A 112 7.59 10.79 3.16
N LEU A 113 6.77 11.63 3.80
CA LEU A 113 6.76 11.80 5.26
C LEU A 113 6.22 10.55 5.98
N ALA A 114 5.23 9.86 5.41
CA ALA A 114 4.75 8.59 5.93
C ALA A 114 5.86 7.53 5.93
N LEU A 115 6.58 7.40 4.81
CA LEU A 115 7.70 6.47 4.67
C LEU A 115 8.83 6.79 5.66
N ALA A 116 9.17 8.06 5.83
CA ALA A 116 10.16 8.48 6.82
C ALA A 116 9.75 8.12 8.25
N GLN A 117 8.47 8.33 8.61
CA GLN A 117 7.93 7.94 9.90
C GLN A 117 7.92 6.42 10.10
N GLN A 118 7.57 5.65 9.07
CA GLN A 118 7.54 4.19 9.09
C GLN A 118 8.92 3.55 9.15
N ALA A 119 9.95 4.22 8.64
CA ALA A 119 11.34 3.77 8.71
C ALA A 119 11.92 3.80 10.13
N LEU A 120 11.27 4.49 11.07
CA LEU A 120 11.72 4.56 12.46
C LEU A 120 11.57 3.19 13.15
N PRO A 121 12.57 2.71 13.93
CA PRO A 121 12.55 1.36 14.52
C PRO A 121 11.33 1.06 15.39
N TRP A 122 10.84 2.04 16.14
CA TRP A 122 9.64 1.89 16.99
C TRP A 122 8.33 1.78 16.18
N ASN A 123 8.34 2.19 14.91
CA ASN A 123 7.20 2.09 13.99
C ASN A 123 7.24 0.83 13.13
N VAL A 124 8.20 -0.09 13.32
CA VAL A 124 8.37 -1.30 12.48
C VAL A 124 7.08 -2.15 12.41
N ARG A 125 6.33 -2.25 13.52
CA ARG A 125 5.07 -3.01 13.55
C ARG A 125 3.99 -2.34 12.71
N LEU A 126 3.89 -1.01 12.78
CA LEU A 126 2.97 -0.22 11.96
C LEU A 126 3.33 -0.32 10.48
N ALA A 127 4.61 -0.15 10.15
CA ALA A 127 5.14 -0.24 8.79
C ALA A 127 4.87 -1.63 8.18
N ALA A 128 5.20 -2.70 8.90
CA ALA A 128 4.95 -4.06 8.46
C ALA A 128 3.45 -4.33 8.25
N ARG A 129 2.60 -3.84 9.16
CA ARG A 129 1.16 -4.05 9.10
C ARG A 129 0.50 -3.32 7.93
N THR A 130 0.84 -2.05 7.74
CA THR A 130 0.35 -1.24 6.60
C THR A 130 0.81 -1.83 5.28
N LEU A 131 2.09 -2.15 5.14
CA LEU A 131 2.62 -2.82 3.94
C LEU A 131 1.91 -4.15 3.67
N ALA A 132 1.76 -5.00 4.68
CA ALA A 132 1.09 -6.29 4.55
C ALA A 132 -0.39 -6.15 4.14
N ARG A 133 -1.09 -5.11 4.63
CA ARG A 133 -2.45 -4.79 4.18
C ARG A 133 -2.47 -4.32 2.74
N THR A 134 -1.59 -3.39 2.34
CA THR A 134 -1.54 -2.90 0.96
C THR A 134 -1.28 -4.01 -0.05
N VAL A 135 -0.32 -4.90 0.21
CA VAL A 135 -0.07 -6.02 -0.71
C VAL A 135 -1.23 -7.03 -0.73
N SER A 136 -1.92 -7.20 0.40
CA SER A 136 -3.11 -8.04 0.46
C SER A 136 -4.26 -7.44 -0.33
N ALA A 137 -4.50 -6.14 -0.20
CA ALA A 137 -5.51 -5.41 -0.97
C ALA A 137 -5.23 -5.48 -2.48
N ILE A 138 -3.96 -5.36 -2.91
CA ILE A 138 -3.58 -5.54 -4.32
C ILE A 138 -3.89 -6.97 -4.79
N TRP A 139 -3.50 -8.00 -4.03
CA TRP A 139 -3.76 -9.39 -4.43
C TRP A 139 -5.26 -9.72 -4.44
N GLU A 140 -6.01 -9.24 -3.45
CA GLU A 140 -7.46 -9.40 -3.36
C GLU A 140 -8.16 -8.73 -4.54
N ALA A 141 -7.83 -7.48 -4.87
CA ALA A 141 -8.36 -6.77 -6.04
C ALA A 141 -7.94 -7.44 -7.36
N ALA A 142 -6.75 -8.04 -7.43
CA ALA A 142 -6.30 -8.80 -8.60
C ALA A 142 -7.05 -10.14 -8.79
N GLY A 143 -7.87 -10.55 -7.82
CA GLY A 143 -8.67 -11.78 -7.83
C GLY A 143 -7.90 -13.01 -7.35
N ASP A 144 -6.84 -12.84 -6.55
CA ASP A 144 -6.11 -13.95 -5.95
C ASP A 144 -6.99 -14.71 -4.94
N ARG A 145 -7.15 -16.01 -5.14
CA ARG A 145 -7.86 -16.92 -4.24
C ARG A 145 -6.95 -17.97 -3.61
N SER A 146 -5.63 -17.83 -3.73
CA SER A 146 -4.67 -18.74 -3.11
C SER A 146 -4.87 -18.78 -1.59
N ASP A 147 -4.89 -19.98 -1.01
CA ASP A 147 -5.02 -20.23 0.43
C ASP A 147 -3.88 -21.14 0.98
N ASP A 148 -2.88 -21.42 0.15
CA ASP A 148 -1.77 -22.33 0.40
C ASP A 148 -0.43 -21.58 0.60
N LEU A 149 0.70 -22.31 0.58
CA LEU A 149 2.05 -21.73 0.64
C LEU A 149 2.31 -20.64 -0.43
N SER A 150 1.57 -20.67 -1.54
CA SER A 150 1.66 -19.64 -2.56
C SER A 150 1.16 -18.28 -2.06
N TRP A 151 0.23 -18.24 -1.09
CA TRP A 151 -0.26 -17.01 -0.45
C TRP A 151 0.87 -16.22 0.21
N TYR A 152 1.68 -16.88 1.05
CA TYR A 152 2.76 -16.24 1.81
C TYR A 152 3.87 -15.75 0.89
N THR A 153 4.26 -16.60 -0.05
CA THR A 153 5.32 -16.28 -1.01
C THR A 153 4.90 -15.11 -1.90
N ARG A 154 3.67 -15.10 -2.42
CA ARG A 154 3.14 -14.01 -3.27
C ARG A 154 3.13 -12.67 -2.53
N ARG A 155 2.72 -12.65 -1.25
CA ARG A 155 2.68 -11.41 -0.46
C ARG A 155 4.07 -10.93 -0.07
N ALA A 156 4.96 -11.83 0.35
CA ALA A 156 6.34 -11.47 0.67
C ALA A 156 7.07 -10.90 -0.55
N THR A 157 6.93 -11.53 -1.72
CA THR A 157 7.59 -11.04 -2.93
C THR A 157 6.96 -9.75 -3.44
N LEU A 158 5.63 -9.60 -3.38
CA LEU A 158 4.98 -8.35 -3.75
C LEU A 158 5.36 -7.21 -2.79
N ALA A 159 5.53 -7.49 -1.50
CA ALA A 159 5.97 -6.49 -0.52
C ALA A 159 7.36 -5.94 -0.84
N GLY A 160 8.31 -6.83 -1.16
CA GLY A 160 9.65 -6.41 -1.60
C GLY A 160 9.62 -5.61 -2.90
N LEU A 161 8.84 -6.06 -3.89
CA LEU A 161 8.68 -5.35 -5.16
C LEU A 161 8.06 -3.97 -4.95
N TYR A 162 6.94 -3.89 -4.24
CA TYR A 162 6.21 -2.66 -4.00
C TYR A 162 7.04 -1.65 -3.20
N GLY A 163 7.75 -2.10 -2.15
CA GLY A 163 8.69 -1.27 -1.40
C GLY A 163 9.78 -0.69 -2.29
N SER A 164 10.36 -1.49 -3.20
CA SER A 164 11.37 -1.02 -4.15
C SER A 164 10.82 0.01 -5.15
N VAL A 165 9.58 -0.17 -5.60
CA VAL A 165 8.89 0.74 -6.53
C VAL A 165 8.57 2.07 -5.84
N LEU A 166 8.07 2.04 -4.60
CA LEU A 166 7.85 3.26 -3.81
C LEU A 166 9.15 4.04 -3.60
N ALA A 167 10.24 3.34 -3.21
CA ALA A 167 11.53 3.98 -3.03
C ALA A 167 12.05 4.62 -4.32
N TYR A 168 11.90 3.94 -5.46
CA TYR A 168 12.24 4.50 -6.77
C TYR A 168 11.36 5.72 -7.11
N TRP A 169 10.06 5.61 -6.88
CA TRP A 169 9.08 6.67 -7.16
C TRP A 169 9.38 7.97 -6.41
N MET A 170 9.91 7.89 -5.18
CA MET A 170 10.33 9.07 -4.42
C MET A 170 11.40 9.90 -5.12
N GLY A 171 12.28 9.28 -5.91
CA GLY A 171 13.35 9.92 -6.67
C GLY A 171 13.09 10.02 -8.18
N ASP A 172 11.86 9.71 -8.63
CA ASP A 172 11.54 9.71 -10.07
C ASP A 172 11.65 11.13 -10.66
N PRO A 173 12.52 11.35 -11.67
CA PRO A 173 12.69 12.65 -12.31
C PRO A 173 11.62 12.97 -13.37
N SER A 174 10.74 12.02 -13.71
CA SER A 174 9.74 12.19 -14.77
C SER A 174 8.46 12.91 -14.29
N GLU A 175 7.91 13.75 -15.16
CA GLU A 175 6.69 14.52 -14.89
C GLU A 175 5.41 13.69 -14.90
N ASP A 176 5.44 12.43 -15.32
CA ASP A 176 4.28 11.53 -15.46
C ASP A 176 4.49 10.15 -14.80
N ASP A 177 5.55 10.00 -13.99
CA ASP A 177 5.98 8.75 -13.36
C ASP A 177 6.38 7.65 -14.37
N ALA A 178 6.64 7.99 -15.64
CA ALA A 178 7.01 7.04 -16.68
C ALA A 178 8.26 6.22 -16.32
N ALA A 179 9.26 6.82 -15.68
CA ALA A 179 10.46 6.10 -15.26
C ALA A 179 10.13 5.05 -14.18
N THR A 180 9.25 5.39 -13.23
CA THR A 180 8.71 4.47 -12.23
C THR A 180 7.91 3.34 -12.86
N LEU A 181 7.03 3.63 -13.82
CA LEU A 181 6.24 2.60 -14.49
C LEU A 181 7.14 1.64 -15.29
N ALA A 182 8.17 2.15 -15.97
CA ALA A 182 9.16 1.31 -16.63
C ALA A 182 9.97 0.47 -15.62
N PHE A 183 10.28 1.01 -14.44
CA PHE A 183 10.92 0.26 -13.37
C PHE A 183 10.03 -0.86 -12.83
N LEU A 184 8.74 -0.58 -12.58
CA LEU A 184 7.73 -1.54 -12.18
C LEU A 184 7.65 -2.70 -13.19
N ASP A 185 7.58 -2.41 -14.48
CA ASP A 185 7.53 -3.42 -15.55
C ASP A 185 8.74 -4.36 -15.50
N ARG A 186 9.95 -3.81 -15.31
CA ARG A 186 11.18 -4.61 -15.14
C ARG A 186 11.13 -5.50 -13.90
N GLN A 187 10.60 -5.01 -12.78
CA GLN A 187 10.48 -5.81 -11.55
C GLN A 187 9.48 -6.95 -11.71
N LEU A 188 8.33 -6.69 -12.34
CA LEU A 188 7.33 -7.73 -12.62
C LEU A 188 7.87 -8.78 -13.60
N ALA A 189 8.63 -8.38 -14.61
CA ALA A 189 9.30 -9.31 -15.53
C ALA A 189 10.32 -10.21 -14.80
N ARG A 190 11.13 -9.64 -13.89
CA ARG A 190 12.06 -10.41 -13.04
C ARG A 190 11.31 -11.42 -12.16
N LEU A 191 10.20 -11.01 -11.55
CA LEU A 191 9.35 -11.90 -10.75
C LEU A 191 8.83 -13.08 -11.57
N ALA A 192 8.35 -12.81 -12.79
CA ALA A 192 7.87 -13.86 -13.69
C ALA A 192 8.97 -14.85 -14.10
N GLN A 193 10.23 -14.39 -14.24
CA GLN A 193 11.37 -15.26 -14.52
C GLN A 193 11.71 -16.20 -13.35
N LEU A 194 11.61 -15.70 -12.11
CA LEU A 194 11.86 -16.50 -10.90
C LEU A 194 10.82 -17.60 -10.69
N GLN A 195 9.60 -17.42 -11.19
CA GLN A 195 8.51 -18.40 -11.10
C GLN A 195 8.55 -19.47 -12.19
N LYS A 196 9.46 -19.38 -13.17
CA LYS A 196 9.59 -20.42 -14.21
C LYS A 196 10.10 -21.72 -13.56
N PRO A 197 9.44 -22.87 -13.77
CA PRO A 197 9.95 -24.14 -13.31
C PRO A 197 11.34 -24.37 -13.91
N ARG A 198 12.34 -24.64 -13.07
CA ARG A 198 13.66 -25.02 -13.55
C ARG A 198 13.54 -26.35 -14.31
N PRO A 199 14.16 -26.50 -15.49
CA PRO A 199 14.19 -27.77 -16.18
C PRO A 199 14.80 -28.81 -15.23
N ARG A 200 14.07 -29.90 -14.97
CA ARG A 200 14.65 -31.08 -14.32
C ARG A 200 15.72 -31.60 -15.27
N TRP A 201 17.00 -31.42 -14.93
CA TRP A 201 18.05 -32.19 -15.59
C TRP A 201 17.75 -33.67 -15.35
N GLY A 202 17.33 -34.35 -16.42
CA GLY A 202 17.11 -35.78 -16.43
C GLY A 202 18.43 -36.47 -16.07
N ARG A 203 18.33 -37.47 -15.18
CA ARG A 203 19.41 -38.44 -14.96
C ARG A 203 19.88 -38.93 -16.34
N VAL A 204 21.14 -38.65 -16.65
CA VAL A 204 21.85 -39.34 -17.72
C VAL A 204 21.85 -40.82 -17.33
N ALA A 205 21.32 -41.64 -18.23
CA ALA A 205 21.19 -43.09 -18.06
C ALA A 205 22.56 -43.77 -17.99
#